data_AF-A0A2V8YFD2-F1
#
_entry.id   AF-A0A2V8YFD2-F1
#
_cell.length_a   1.000
_cell.length_b   1.000
_cell.length_c   1.000
_cell.angle_alpha   90.00
_cell.angle_beta   90.00
_cell.angle_gamma   90.00
#
_symmetry.space_group_name_H-M   'P 1'
#
loop_
_entity.id
_entity.type
_entity.pdbx_description
1 polymer ?
#
loop_
_entity_poly.entity_id
_entity_poly.type
_entity_poly.pdbx_seq_one_letter_code
_entity_poly.pdbx_strand_id
1 'polypeptide(L)'
;MPTARAQGNPHDQDGVPKLDHIFVIVLENHNSFTSFGSNGILDNPQAPQSRALAQKYNVAPNYHGVWHPSLPNYLAMITGDWIGRDVLGTGHTYPKGSTVGISD
;
A
#
# COMPACT_ATOMS: atom_id res chain seq x y z
N MET A 1 23.10 -10.07 -44.81
CA MET A 1 22.04 -9.35 -44.08
C MET A 1 22.63 -8.85 -42.76
N PRO A 2 22.48 -7.55 -42.42
CA PRO A 2 23.34 -6.87 -41.46
C PRO A 2 23.01 -7.20 -40.00
N THR A 3 24.06 -7.27 -39.19
CA THR A 3 24.06 -7.32 -37.73
C THR A 3 23.65 -5.96 -37.16
N ALA A 4 22.53 -5.91 -36.44
CA ALA A 4 22.14 -4.71 -35.70
C ALA A 4 23.12 -4.50 -34.53
N ARG A 5 23.93 -3.45 -34.60
CA ARG A 5 24.68 -2.93 -33.46
C ARG A 5 23.69 -2.28 -32.51
N ALA A 6 23.59 -2.80 -31.29
CA ALA A 6 23.01 -2.06 -30.17
C ALA A 6 23.96 -0.91 -29.84
N GLN A 7 23.65 0.29 -30.33
CA GLN A 7 24.30 1.51 -29.88
C GLN A 7 23.63 1.90 -28.57
N GLY A 8 24.19 1.41 -27.46
CA GLY A 8 23.73 1.75 -26.11
C GLY A 8 23.94 3.24 -25.85
N ASN A 9 22.85 3.95 -25.56
CA ASN A 9 22.93 5.31 -25.03
C ASN A 9 23.34 5.23 -23.54
N PRO A 10 24.37 5.97 -23.11
CA PRO A 10 24.88 5.94 -21.73
C PRO A 10 23.96 6.62 -20.69
N HIS A 11 22.68 6.86 -21.02
CA HIS A 11 21.70 7.49 -20.12
C HIS A 11 20.69 6.51 -19.50
N ASP A 12 20.73 5.22 -19.87
CA ASP A 12 19.83 4.20 -19.35
C ASP A 12 20.50 3.36 -18.24
N GLN A 13 21.12 4.02 -17.27
CA GLN A 13 21.72 3.34 -16.12
C GLN A 13 21.17 4.03 -14.86
N ASP A 14 20.26 3.33 -14.17
CA ASP A 14 19.69 3.61 -12.83
C ASP A 14 18.34 4.35 -12.68
N GLY A 15 17.57 4.56 -13.76
CA GLY A 15 16.31 5.30 -13.68
C GLY A 15 15.05 4.44 -13.76
N VAL A 16 14.14 4.53 -12.77
CA VAL A 16 12.75 4.09 -12.93
C VAL A 16 12.18 4.75 -14.20
N PRO A 17 11.62 3.99 -15.16
CA PRO A 17 11.09 4.55 -16.40
C PRO A 17 10.05 5.63 -16.12
N LYS A 18 9.99 6.65 -16.98
CA LYS A 18 8.95 7.68 -16.89
C LYS A 18 7.58 7.01 -17.09
N LEU A 19 6.70 7.18 -16.10
CA LEU A 19 5.35 6.65 -16.12
C LEU A 19 4.39 7.72 -16.66
N ASP A 20 3.57 7.37 -17.66
CA ASP A 20 2.54 8.29 -18.19
C ASP A 20 1.30 8.35 -17.28
N HIS A 21 0.96 7.21 -16.66
CA HIS A 21 -0.19 7.08 -15.76
C HIS A 21 0.12 6.13 -14.61
N ILE A 22 -0.36 6.48 -13.42
CA ILE A 22 -0.28 5.64 -12.22
C ILE A 22 -1.68 5.54 -11.65
N PHE A 23 -2.10 4.31 -11.38
CA PHE A 23 -3.35 4.03 -10.66
C PHE A 23 -2.98 3.45 -9.30
N VAL A 24 -3.52 4.06 -8.25
CA VAL A 24 -3.41 3.55 -6.88
C VAL A 24 -4.80 3.09 -6.47
N ILE A 25 -4.93 1.80 -6.17
CA ILE A 25 -6.20 1.20 -5.71
C ILE A 25 -6.01 0.87 -4.24
N VAL A 26 -6.80 1.52 -3.39
CA VAL A 26 -6.75 1.31 -1.94
C VAL A 26 -7.95 0.48 -1.51
N LEU A 27 -7.69 -0.56 -0.73
CA LEU A 27 -8.70 -1.43 -0.17
C LEU A 27 -8.87 -1.10 1.31
N GLU A 28 -10.08 -0.75 1.71
CA GLU A 28 -10.42 -0.45 3.10
C GLU A 28 -10.66 -1.75 3.88
N ASN A 29 -10.24 -1.80 5.15
CA ASN A 29 -10.57 -2.87 6.11
C ASN A 29 -10.22 -4.30 5.69
N HIS A 30 -9.13 -4.49 4.95
CA HIS A 30 -8.68 -5.81 4.51
C HIS A 30 -7.25 -6.13 4.98
N ASN A 31 -7.09 -7.32 5.58
CA ASN A 31 -5.77 -7.89 5.86
C ASN A 31 -5.11 -8.34 4.55
N SER A 32 -3.79 -8.21 4.45
CA SER A 32 -3.04 -8.75 3.31
C SER A 32 -3.12 -10.28 3.25
N PHE A 33 -2.89 -10.94 4.38
CA PHE A 33 -2.89 -12.40 4.54
C PHE A 33 -4.00 -12.87 5.47
N THR A 34 -4.41 -14.13 5.30
CA THR A 34 -5.37 -14.78 6.19
C THR A 34 -4.90 -14.73 7.64
N SER A 35 -5.71 -14.12 8.48
CA SER A 35 -5.37 -13.80 9.87
C SER A 35 -6.65 -13.61 10.67
N PHE A 36 -6.58 -13.85 11.98
CA PHE A 36 -7.71 -13.65 12.90
C PHE A 36 -9.01 -14.38 12.48
N GLY A 37 -8.89 -15.52 11.80
CA GLY A 37 -10.04 -16.31 11.32
C GLY A 37 -10.74 -15.75 10.08
N SER A 38 -10.16 -14.74 9.42
CA SER A 38 -10.68 -14.15 8.18
C SER A 38 -9.66 -14.24 7.04
N ASN A 39 -10.14 -14.45 5.82
CA ASN A 39 -9.30 -14.48 4.62
C ASN A 39 -8.74 -13.09 4.32
N GLY A 40 -7.42 -12.98 4.20
CA GLY A 40 -6.78 -11.76 3.67
C GLY A 40 -6.93 -11.68 2.15
N ILE A 41 -6.72 -10.49 1.59
CA ILE A 41 -6.96 -10.24 0.16
C ILE A 41 -6.12 -11.13 -0.76
N LEU A 42 -4.91 -11.52 -0.35
CA LEU A 42 -4.01 -12.35 -1.15
C LEU A 42 -4.41 -13.84 -1.15
N ASP A 43 -5.15 -14.26 -0.13
CA ASP A 43 -5.65 -15.64 0.02
C ASP A 43 -7.14 -15.77 -0.31
N ASN A 44 -7.85 -14.65 -0.49
CA ASN A 44 -9.29 -14.63 -0.68
C ASN A 44 -9.69 -15.15 -2.08
N PRO A 45 -10.41 -16.29 -2.19
CA PRO A 45 -10.84 -16.81 -3.48
C PRO A 45 -11.84 -15.89 -4.22
N GLN A 46 -12.48 -14.97 -3.51
CA GLN A 46 -13.37 -13.96 -4.08
C GLN A 46 -12.62 -12.73 -4.63
N ALA A 47 -11.30 -12.63 -4.44
CA ALA A 47 -10.45 -11.57 -4.98
C ALA A 47 -9.41 -12.10 -6.00
N PRO A 48 -9.84 -12.80 -7.08
CA PRO A 48 -8.92 -13.52 -7.96
C PRO A 48 -7.93 -12.61 -8.70
N GLN A 49 -8.32 -11.37 -9.01
CA GLN A 49 -7.47 -10.42 -9.73
C GLN A 49 -6.32 -9.91 -8.86
N SER A 50 -6.60 -9.55 -7.60
CA SER A 50 -5.56 -9.12 -6.64
C SER A 50 -4.54 -10.23 -6.39
N ARG A 51 -5.02 -11.48 -6.24
CA ARG A 51 -4.15 -12.66 -6.11
C ARG A 51 -3.28 -12.86 -7.36
N ALA A 52 -3.86 -12.77 -8.56
CA ALA A 52 -3.11 -12.92 -9.81
C ALA A 52 -2.02 -11.85 -9.97
N LEU A 53 -2.30 -10.60 -9.58
CA LEU A 53 -1.31 -9.51 -9.61
C LEU A 53 -0.17 -9.77 -8.63
N ALA A 54 -0.48 -10.19 -7.40
CA ALA A 54 0.54 -10.50 -6.39
C ALA A 54 1.44 -11.69 -6.75
N GLN A 55 0.95 -12.65 -7.55
CA GLN A 55 1.76 -13.75 -8.07
C GLN A 55 2.66 -13.34 -9.24
N LYS A 56 2.28 -12.30 -9.99
CA LYS A 56 2.98 -11.86 -11.19
C LYS A 56 3.99 -10.73 -10.93
N TYR A 57 3.73 -9.90 -9.93
CA TYR A 57 4.50 -8.68 -9.64
C TYR A 57 5.02 -8.68 -8.20
N ASN A 58 5.87 -7.70 -7.89
CA ASN A 58 6.46 -7.57 -6.57
C ASN A 58 5.40 -7.24 -5.52
N VAL A 59 5.52 -7.90 -4.37
CA VAL A 59 4.72 -7.65 -3.18
C VAL A 59 5.62 -7.08 -2.09
N ALA A 60 5.11 -6.13 -1.31
CA ALA A 60 5.78 -5.57 -0.14
C ALA A 60 5.17 -6.17 1.15
N PRO A 61 5.61 -7.36 1.60
CA PRO A 61 4.98 -8.07 2.72
C PRO A 61 5.16 -7.37 4.08
N ASN A 62 6.13 -6.45 4.18
CA ASN A 62 6.44 -5.66 5.37
C ASN A 62 5.96 -4.20 5.25
N TYR A 63 4.94 -3.94 4.41
CA TYR A 63 4.30 -2.64 4.34
C TYR A 63 3.18 -2.55 5.39
N HIS A 64 3.22 -1.51 6.23
CA HIS A 64 2.30 -1.31 7.34
C HIS A 64 1.65 0.07 7.26
N GLY A 65 0.45 0.20 7.83
CA GLY A 65 -0.17 1.50 8.06
C GLY A 65 0.70 2.38 8.98
N VAL A 66 0.55 3.69 8.82
CA VAL A 66 1.21 4.73 9.61
C VAL A 66 0.58 4.87 10.99
N TRP A 67 -0.75 4.70 11.09
CA TRP A 67 -1.48 4.79 12.35
C TRP A 67 -2.80 4.01 12.28
N HIS A 68 -3.50 3.94 13.41
CA HIS A 68 -4.84 3.38 13.54
C HIS A 68 -5.76 4.42 14.20
N PRO A 69 -6.84 4.93 13.57
CA PRO A 69 -7.69 4.35 12.51
C PRO A 69 -7.16 4.49 11.07
N SER A 70 -7.99 4.15 10.08
CA SER A 70 -7.72 4.26 8.63
C SER A 70 -7.43 5.69 8.14
N LEU A 71 -8.10 6.73 8.65
CA LEU A 71 -7.98 8.12 8.17
C LEU A 71 -6.52 8.65 8.08
N PRO A 72 -5.69 8.57 9.13
CA PRO A 72 -4.28 8.96 9.05
C PRO A 72 -3.49 8.26 7.95
N ASN A 73 -3.84 7.02 7.58
CA ASN A 73 -3.15 6.27 6.52
C ASN A 73 -3.39 6.90 5.15
N TYR A 74 -4.62 7.33 4.85
CA TYR A 74 -4.93 8.01 3.60
C TYR A 74 -4.21 9.36 3.51
N LEU A 75 -4.18 10.12 4.61
CA LEU A 75 -3.48 11.41 4.65
C LEU A 75 -1.97 11.22 4.47
N ALA A 76 -1.38 10.24 5.13
CA ALA A 76 0.05 9.96 4.97
C ALA A 76 0.40 9.46 3.56
N MET A 77 -0.46 8.67 2.93
CA MET A 77 -0.27 8.24 1.54
C MET A 77 -0.28 9.42 0.55
N ILE A 78 -1.11 10.43 0.79
CA ILE A 78 -1.22 11.60 -0.09
C ILE A 78 -0.12 12.63 0.19
N THR A 79 0.18 12.87 1.47
CA THR A 79 1.06 13.97 1.89
C THR A 79 2.51 13.55 2.11
N GLY A 80 2.77 12.26 2.33
CA GLY A 80 4.09 11.76 2.72
C GLY A 80 4.48 12.08 4.16
N ASP A 81 3.56 12.58 4.99
CA ASP A 81 3.81 12.99 6.38
C ASP A 81 2.80 12.36 7.36
N TRP A 82 3.18 12.29 8.63
CA TRP A 82 2.41 11.67 9.70
C TRP A 82 1.43 12.65 10.34
N ILE A 83 0.43 13.07 9.56
CA ILE A 83 -0.62 14.02 9.97
C ILE A 83 -1.95 13.33 10.31
N GLY A 84 -2.85 14.02 11.02
CA GLY A 84 -4.19 13.51 11.36
C GLY A 84 -4.22 12.42 12.42
N ARG A 85 -3.08 12.11 13.05
CA ARG A 85 -2.95 11.15 14.17
C ARG A 85 -3.63 11.64 15.46
N ASP A 86 -4.02 12.91 15.48
CA ASP A 86 -4.72 13.59 16.56
C ASP A 86 -6.25 13.49 16.44
N VAL A 87 -6.77 12.88 15.37
CA VAL A 87 -8.21 12.62 15.23
C VAL A 87 -8.63 11.61 16.31
N LEU A 88 -9.25 12.15 17.36
CA LEU A 88 -9.97 11.41 18.38
C LEU A 88 -11.41 11.22 17.89
N GLY A 89 -11.82 9.97 17.69
CA GLY A 89 -13.17 9.62 17.29
C GLY A 89 -14.11 10.12 18.37
N THR A 90 -15.07 10.96 17.99
CA THR A 90 -16.07 11.49 18.91
C THR A 90 -16.79 10.34 19.60
N GLY A 91 -16.56 10.17 20.90
CA GLY A 91 -17.13 9.08 21.71
C GLY A 91 -16.10 8.16 22.38
N HIS A 92 -14.83 8.22 21.98
CA HIS A 92 -13.75 7.44 22.61
C HIS A 92 -12.66 8.38 23.13
N THR A 93 -12.69 8.69 24.44
CA THR A 93 -11.63 9.46 25.10
C THR A 93 -10.41 8.57 25.30
N TYR A 94 -9.43 8.65 24.39
CA TYR A 94 -8.14 8.00 24.59
C TYR A 94 -7.23 8.93 25.42
N PRO A 95 -6.64 8.43 26.52
CA PRO A 95 -5.62 9.17 27.26
C PRO A 95 -4.49 9.68 26.36
N LYS A 96 -3.96 10.85 26.65
CA LYS A 96 -2.75 11.40 26.00
C LYS A 96 -1.62 10.37 26.11
N GLY A 97 -1.19 9.80 24.98
CA GLY A 97 -0.18 8.74 24.91
C GLY A 97 -0.72 7.32 24.72
N SER A 98 -1.99 7.16 24.39
CA SER A 98 -2.57 5.84 24.09
C SER A 98 -2.13 5.30 22.73
N THR A 99 -1.67 4.04 22.69
CA THR A 99 -1.26 3.29 21.48
C THR A 99 -2.43 2.52 20.84
N VAL A 100 -3.66 2.74 21.32
CA VAL A 100 -4.93 2.16 20.86
C VAL A 100 -5.89 3.34 20.75
N GLY A 101 -6.63 3.62 19.69
CA GLY A 101 -6.90 2.88 18.46
C GLY A 101 -8.40 2.99 18.20
N ILE A 102 -8.83 4.02 17.49
CA ILE A 102 -10.15 3.98 16.85
C ILE A 102 -9.99 2.86 15.83
N SER A 103 -10.69 1.75 16.04
CA SER A 103 -10.81 0.78 14.98
C SER A 103 -11.97 1.16 14.09
N ASP A 104 -11.79 0.83 12.82
CA ASP A 104 -12.88 0.27 12.05
C ASP A 104 -13.23 -1.11 12.63
#